data_AF-A0A660RJP0-F1
#
_entry.id   AF-A0A660RJP0-F1
#
_cell.length_a   1.000
_cell.length_b   1.000
_cell.length_c   1.000
_cell.angle_alpha   90.00
_cell.angle_beta   90.00
_cell.angle_gamma   90.00
#
_symmetry.space_group_name_H-M   'P 1'
#
loop_
_entity.id
_entity.type
_entity.pdbx_description
1 polymer ?
#
loop_
_entity_poly.entity_id
_entity_poly.type
_entity_poly.pdbx_seq_one_letter_code
_entity_poly.pdbx_strand_id
1 'polypeptide(L)' 'TVEILPGLVAPKIALKLPRRNMTIIAAGLIETVEEAKNLLKHVDAISTSSKTIWDSIT' A
#
# COMPACT_ATOMS: atom_id res chain seq x y z
N THR A 1 1.83 13.73 0.28
CA THR A 1 1.45 12.34 0.01
C THR A 1 2.14 11.85 -1.24
N VAL A 2 2.55 10.59 -1.27
CA VAL A 2 3.09 9.92 -2.47
C VAL A 2 2.37 8.59 -2.64
N GLU A 3 1.99 8.28 -3.88
CA GLU A 3 1.44 6.99 -4.27
C GLU A 3 2.51 6.21 -5.07
N ILE A 4 2.76 4.97 -4.67
CA ILE A 4 3.84 4.14 -5.22
C ILE A 4 3.24 2.99 -6.00
N LEU A 5 3.63 2.88 -7.27
CA LEU A 5 3.20 1.84 -8.19
C LEU A 5 4.40 1.02 -8.74
N PRO A 6 4.25 -0.30 -8.93
CA PRO A 6 3.14 -1.12 -8.44
C PRO A 6 3.18 -1.28 -6.90
N GLY A 7 2.04 -1.55 -6.27
CA GLY A 7 1.89 -1.49 -4.82
C GLY A 7 2.84 -2.43 -4.07
N LEU A 8 3.11 -3.60 -4.64
CA LEU A 8 4.01 -4.61 -4.07
C LEU A 8 5.47 -4.14 -3.90
N VAL A 9 5.91 -3.08 -4.60
CA VAL A 9 7.25 -2.51 -4.40
C VAL A 9 7.28 -1.38 -3.37
N ALA A 10 6.12 -0.89 -2.91
CA ALA A 10 6.04 0.23 -1.98
C ALA A 10 6.90 0.06 -0.71
N PRO A 11 7.00 -1.12 -0.07
CA PRO A 11 7.87 -1.29 1.11
C PRO A 11 9.34 -1.01 0.83
N LYS A 12 9.83 -1.30 -0.38
CA LYS A 12 11.23 -1.07 -0.77
C LYS A 12 11.56 0.41 -0.93
N ILE A 13 10.56 1.21 -1.27
CA ILE A 13 10.69 2.65 -1.53
C ILE A 13 10.35 3.45 -0.28
N ALA A 14 9.36 3.02 0.52
CA ALA A 14 8.88 3.72 1.70
C ALA A 14 9.99 3.96 2.75
N LEU A 15 10.94 3.03 2.87
CA LEU A 15 12.10 3.16 3.76
C LEU A 15 13.11 4.22 3.33
N LYS A 16 13.07 4.66 2.07
CA LYS A 16 13.99 5.65 1.50
C LYS A 16 13.40 7.06 1.49
N LEU A 17 12.11 7.19 1.80
CA LEU A 17 11.41 8.47 1.81
C LEU A 17 11.44 9.09 3.21
N PRO A 18 11.41 10.43 3.32
CA PRO A 18 11.38 11.12 4.60
C PRO A 18 10.00 10.95 5.28
N ARG A 19 9.84 9.88 6.06
CA ARG A 19 8.54 9.47 6.67
C ARG A 19 7.90 10.51 7.60
N ARG A 20 8.68 11.44 8.14
CA ARG A 20 8.26 12.29 9.26
C ARG A 20 7.08 13.21 8.92
N ASN A 21 6.87 13.56 7.65
CA ASN A 21 5.78 14.44 7.18
C ASN A 21 5.14 13.96 5.86
N MET A 22 5.20 12.66 5.55
CA MET A 22 4.76 12.15 4.26
C MET A 22 3.92 10.90 4.40
N THR A 23 2.66 10.98 3.98
CA THR A 23 1.79 9.82 3.77
C THR A 23 2.21 9.04 2.52
N ILE A 24 2.34 7.73 2.66
CA ILE A 24 2.70 6.78 1.61
C ILE A 24 1.51 5.88 1.33
N ILE A 25 1.10 5.83 0.06
CA ILE A 25 0.01 4.99 -0.43
C ILE A 25 0.59 3.96 -1.39
N ALA A 26 0.33 2.67 -1.16
CA ALA A 26 0.65 1.62 -2.13
C ALA A 26 -0.52 1.44 -3.11
N ALA A 27 -0.26 1.34 -4.41
CA ALA A 27 -1.33 1.25 -5.40
C ALA A 27 -0.99 0.38 -6.62
N GLY A 28 -2.03 -0.26 -7.16
CA GLY A 28 -1.95 -1.04 -8.40
C GLY A 28 -1.36 -2.44 -8.21
N LEU A 29 -1.98 -3.41 -8.89
CA LEU A 29 -1.59 -4.84 -8.88
C LEU A 29 -1.50 -5.45 -7.47
N ILE A 30 -2.45 -5.11 -6.60
CA ILE A 30 -2.65 -5.73 -5.29
C ILE A 30 -3.92 -6.56 -5.42
N GLU A 31 -3.77 -7.88 -5.46
CA GLU A 31 -4.85 -8.78 -5.87
C GLU A 31 -5.44 -9.54 -4.68
N THR A 32 -4.62 -9.81 -3.66
CA THR A 32 -5.02 -10.62 -2.51
C THR A 32 -5.09 -9.81 -1.21
N VAL A 33 -5.93 -10.30 -0.29
CA VAL A 33 -6.03 -9.76 1.07
C VAL A 33 -4.70 -9.90 1.83
N GLU A 34 -3.94 -10.96 1.56
CA GLU A 34 -2.65 -11.20 2.19
C GLU A 34 -1.59 -10.17 1.75
N GLU A 35 -1.51 -9.86 0.45
CA GLU A 35 -0.65 -8.79 -0.06
C GLU A 35 -1.00 -7.45 0.59
N ALA A 36 -2.29 -7.11 0.65
CA ALA A 36 -2.74 -5.87 1.27
C ALA A 36 -2.40 -5.79 2.76
N LYS A 37 -2.64 -6.87 3.53
CA LYS A 37 -2.25 -6.95 4.95
C LYS A 37 -0.74 -6.83 5.15
N ASN A 38 0.06 -7.39 4.24
CA ASN A 38 1.51 -7.26 4.30
C ASN A 38 1.99 -5.84 3.96
N LEU A 39 1.36 -5.18 2.99
CA LEU A 39 1.68 -3.80 2.61
C LEU A 39 1.38 -2.80 3.75
N LEU A 40 0.22 -2.92 4.41
CA LEU A 40 -0.19 -2.03 5.50
C LEU A 40 0.75 -2.04 6.73
N LYS A 41 1.66 -3.02 6.83
CA LYS A 41 2.74 -3.01 7.84
C LYS A 41 3.82 -1.96 7.53
N HIS A 42 3.85 -1.43 6.31
CA HIS A 42 4.95 -0.62 5.78
C HIS A 42 4.51 0.69 5.14
N VAL A 43 3.23 0.85 4.80
CA VAL A 43 2.65 2.06 4.20
C VAL A 43 1.43 2.51 5.01
N ASP A 44 0.98 3.75 4.81
CA ASP A 44 -0.11 4.32 5.59
C ASP A 44 -1.49 3.95 5.04
N ALA A 45 -1.59 3.68 3.72
CA ALA A 45 -2.83 3.27 3.08
C ALA A 45 -2.58 2.48 1.78
N ILE A 46 -3.66 1.88 1.27
CA ILE A 46 -3.69 1.20 -0.02
C ILE A 46 -4.79 1.81 -0.90
N SER A 47 -4.46 2.06 -2.16
CA SER A 47 -5.38 2.41 -3.23
C SER A 47 -5.53 1.22 -4.17
N THR A 48 -6.73 0.62 -4.22
CA THR A 48 -6.99 -0.57 -5.03
C THR A 48 -8.41 -0.56 -5.58
N SER A 49 -8.57 -1.07 -6.80
CA SER A 49 -9.86 -1.35 -7.43
C SER A 49 -10.41 -2.74 -7.10
N SER A 50 -9.68 -3.55 -6.32
CA SER A 50 -10.09 -4.90 -5.94
C SER A 50 -11.20 -4.85 -4.88
N LYS A 51 -12.44 -5.12 -5.30
CA LYS A 51 -13.61 -5.18 -4.40
C LYS A 51 -13.46 -6.25 -3.32
N THR A 52 -12.82 -7.38 -3.64
CA THR A 52 -12.53 -8.44 -2.67
C THR A 52 -11.74 -7.92 -1.47
N ILE A 53 -10.79 -7.01 -1.70
CA ILE A 53 -9.98 -6.42 -0.63
C ILE A 53 -10.82 -5.44 0.21
N TRP A 54 -11.72 -4.67 -0.40
CA TRP A 54 -12.59 -3.74 0.31
C TRP A 54 -13.48 -4.44 1.33
N ASP A 55 -14.06 -5.59 0.96
CA ASP A 55 -14.96 -6.33 1.84
C ASP A 55 -14.22 -7.15 2.92
N SER A 56 -12.89 -7.30 2.80
CA SER A 56 -12.08 -8.20 3.66
C SER A 56 -11.15 -7.49 4.63
N ILE A 57 -10.91 -6.19 4.44
CA ILE A 57 -10.05 -5.36 5.29
C ILE A 57 -10.93 -4.22 5.80
N THR A 58 -11.53 -4.44 6.97
CA THR A 58 -12.25 -3.42 7.76
C THR A 58 -11.60 -3.29 9.12
#